data_AF-A0A2W7AEW7-F1
#
_entry.id   AF-A0A2W7AEW7-F1
#
_cell.length_a   1.000
_cell.length_b   1.000
_cell.length_c   1.000
_cell.angle_alpha   90.00
_cell.angle_beta   90.00
_cell.angle_gamma   90.00
#
_symmetry.space_group_name_H-M   'P 1'
#
loop_
_entity.id
_entity.type
_entity.pdbx_description
1 polymer ?
#
loop_
_entity_poly.entity_id
_entity_poly.type
_entity_poly.pdbx_seq_one_letter_code
_entity_poly.pdbx_strand_id
1 'polypeptide(L)'
;MRRADRRNSNDDNAIQHPQAKRAEPPLPNDIRQLLSTIRSQRDEAKDQVVEKEQQLEESQTLYQEQQEKLQSTIVLYRETQEQASSYLALYTEEKTRSSELEVKYNETWKESQNYLALYKQIEQELKIERRSKAGIKGWETRRKRENERLKQEIGEMAIVLRESLINKDQAIQSLENVAARMDRIQRLVDSVDDEVTNNPVGMLQKFQRVWVAVREIMAE
;
A
#
# COMPACT_ATOMS: atom_id res chain seq x y z
N MET A 1 -92.29 -92.08 -70.96
CA MET A 1 -91.61 -91.39 -69.84
C MET A 1 -90.12 -91.74 -69.86
N ARG A 2 -89.28 -90.82 -69.40
CA ARG A 2 -87.88 -90.58 -69.79
C ARG A 2 -86.88 -91.61 -69.25
N ARG A 3 -85.85 -91.88 -70.06
CA ARG A 3 -84.54 -92.44 -69.69
C ARG A 3 -83.73 -91.36 -68.96
N ALA A 4 -83.22 -91.62 -67.77
CA ALA A 4 -82.02 -91.00 -67.22
C ALA A 4 -81.61 -91.70 -65.90
N ASP A 5 -80.30 -91.72 -65.65
CA ASP A 5 -79.65 -91.87 -64.35
C ASP A 5 -79.44 -93.28 -63.77
N ARG A 6 -78.59 -94.05 -64.46
CA ARG A 6 -77.59 -94.90 -63.79
C ARG A 6 -76.24 -94.18 -63.88
N ARG A 7 -75.93 -93.34 -62.90
CA ARG A 7 -74.57 -92.86 -62.61
C ARG A 7 -74.13 -93.50 -61.31
N ASN A 8 -73.19 -94.43 -61.42
CA ASN A 8 -72.50 -95.09 -60.33
C ASN A 8 -71.27 -94.23 -59.98
N SER A 9 -70.95 -94.10 -58.68
CA SER A 9 -69.93 -93.18 -58.14
C SER A 9 -68.48 -93.47 -58.59
N ASN A 10 -68.29 -94.36 -59.55
CA ASN A 10 -66.99 -94.70 -60.12
C ASN A 10 -66.63 -93.82 -61.33
N ASP A 11 -67.61 -93.14 -61.94
CA ASP A 11 -67.38 -92.28 -63.12
C ASP A 11 -66.90 -90.86 -62.76
N ASP A 12 -67.21 -90.36 -61.56
CA ASP A 12 -66.76 -89.02 -61.11
C ASP A 12 -65.27 -88.96 -60.75
N ASN A 13 -64.66 -90.11 -60.44
CA ASN A 13 -63.24 -90.19 -60.07
C ASN A 13 -62.30 -90.02 -61.28
N ALA A 14 -62.77 -90.29 -62.50
CA ALA A 14 -61.98 -90.16 -63.73
C ALA A 14 -61.91 -88.71 -64.26
N ILE A 15 -62.83 -87.83 -63.83
CA ILE A 15 -62.92 -86.44 -64.29
C ILE A 15 -62.07 -85.52 -63.40
N GLN A 16 -62.00 -85.79 -62.08
CA GLN A 16 -61.20 -84.97 -61.16
C GLN A 16 -59.70 -85.34 -61.15
N HIS A 17 -59.37 -86.57 -61.54
CA HIS A 17 -57.99 -87.03 -61.72
C HIS A 17 -57.83 -87.56 -63.14
N PRO A 18 -57.54 -86.72 -64.15
CA PRO A 18 -57.16 -87.23 -65.45
C PRO A 18 -55.96 -88.15 -65.23
N GLN A 19 -56.12 -89.45 -65.47
CA GLN A 19 -55.00 -90.38 -65.46
C GLN A 19 -54.02 -89.82 -66.49
N ALA A 20 -52.94 -89.21 -66.00
CA ALA A 20 -51.87 -88.71 -66.83
C ALA A 20 -51.48 -89.86 -67.74
N LYS A 21 -51.60 -89.65 -69.06
CA LYS A 21 -51.02 -90.56 -70.05
C LYS A 21 -49.64 -90.88 -69.52
N ARG A 22 -49.37 -92.17 -69.23
CA ARG A 22 -48.05 -92.61 -68.77
C ARG A 22 -47.07 -92.01 -69.74
N ALA A 23 -46.33 -90.99 -69.29
CA ALA A 23 -45.26 -90.42 -70.08
C ALA A 23 -44.38 -91.60 -70.44
N GLU A 24 -44.18 -91.81 -71.74
CA GLU A 24 -43.24 -92.82 -72.21
C GLU A 24 -41.94 -92.62 -71.43
N PRO A 25 -41.33 -93.70 -70.91
CA PRO A 25 -40.10 -93.57 -70.14
C PRO A 25 -39.15 -92.75 -71.02
N PRO A 26 -38.66 -91.60 -70.52
CA PRO A 26 -37.87 -90.70 -71.35
C PRO A 26 -36.76 -91.50 -72.01
N LEU A 27 -36.55 -91.26 -73.31
CA LEU A 27 -35.52 -91.93 -74.08
C LEU A 27 -34.23 -91.89 -73.25
N PRO A 28 -33.43 -92.97 -73.18
CA PRO A 28 -32.28 -93.05 -72.27
C PRO A 28 -31.31 -91.85 -72.34
N ASN A 29 -31.31 -91.10 -73.44
CA ASN A 29 -30.56 -89.87 -73.63
C ASN A 29 -31.13 -88.65 -72.87
N ASP A 30 -32.46 -88.51 -72.74
CA ASP A 30 -33.11 -87.39 -72.05
C ASP A 30 -32.92 -87.48 -70.53
N ILE A 31 -32.95 -88.71 -69.97
CA ILE A 31 -32.63 -88.97 -68.56
C ILE A 31 -31.17 -88.60 -68.27
N ARG A 32 -30.25 -88.91 -69.19
CA ARG A 32 -28.84 -88.56 -69.07
C ARG A 32 -28.63 -87.05 -69.09
N GLN A 33 -29.33 -86.33 -69.97
CA GLN A 33 -29.29 -84.86 -70.01
C GLN A 33 -29.83 -84.27 -68.70
N LEU A 34 -30.99 -84.72 -68.21
CA LEU A 34 -31.57 -84.26 -66.95
C LEU A 34 -30.63 -84.48 -65.76
N LEU A 35 -30.02 -85.67 -65.66
CA LEU A 35 -29.05 -85.97 -64.62
C LEU A 35 -27.78 -85.11 -64.73
N SER A 36 -27.36 -84.76 -65.95
CA SER A 36 -26.21 -83.86 -66.15
C SER A 36 -26.53 -82.43 -65.68
N THR A 37 -27.72 -81.90 -65.97
CA THR A 37 -28.18 -80.59 -65.49
C THR A 37 -28.36 -80.56 -63.97
N ILE A 38 -28.94 -81.62 -63.37
CA ILE A 38 -29.10 -81.68 -61.90
C ILE A 38 -27.73 -81.75 -61.21
N ARG A 39 -26.76 -82.48 -61.79
CA ARG A 39 -25.39 -82.51 -61.27
C ARG A 39 -24.73 -81.13 -61.38
N SER A 40 -24.86 -80.45 -62.52
CA SER A 40 -24.38 -79.07 -62.70
C SER A 40 -24.98 -78.12 -61.66
N GLN A 41 -26.31 -78.12 -61.50
CA GLN A 41 -27.01 -77.27 -60.53
C GLN A 41 -26.62 -77.57 -59.09
N ARG A 42 -26.42 -78.84 -58.74
CA ARG A 42 -25.94 -79.24 -57.41
C ARG A 42 -24.51 -78.76 -57.19
N ASP A 43 -23.65 -78.88 -58.19
CA ASP A 43 -22.24 -78.49 -58.07
C ASP A 43 -22.14 -76.95 -58.02
N GLU A 44 -22.91 -76.21 -58.84
CA GLU A 44 -23.08 -74.75 -58.75
C GLU A 44 -23.64 -74.29 -57.39
N ALA A 45 -24.65 -74.99 -56.84
CA ALA A 45 -25.20 -74.65 -55.53
C ALA A 45 -24.20 -74.91 -54.40
N LYS A 46 -23.36 -75.95 -54.52
CA LYS A 46 -22.27 -76.19 -53.58
C LYS A 46 -21.23 -75.08 -53.65
N ASP A 47 -20.85 -74.67 -54.86
CA ASP A 47 -19.90 -73.58 -55.05
C ASP A 47 -20.44 -72.27 -54.47
N GLN A 48 -21.73 -71.98 -54.64
CA GLN A 48 -22.39 -70.81 -54.04
C GLN A 48 -22.43 -70.87 -52.51
N VAL A 49 -22.65 -72.06 -51.92
CA VAL A 49 -22.64 -72.22 -50.46
C VAL A 49 -21.24 -71.95 -49.91
N VAL A 50 -20.19 -72.50 -50.55
CA VAL A 50 -18.80 -72.27 -50.14
C VAL A 50 -18.43 -70.79 -50.27
N GLU A 51 -18.82 -70.12 -51.35
CA GLU A 51 -18.58 -68.68 -51.52
C GLU A 51 -19.30 -67.85 -50.46
N LYS A 52 -20.55 -68.20 -50.12
CA LYS A 52 -21.33 -67.54 -49.07
C LYS A 52 -20.74 -67.78 -47.67
N GLU A 53 -20.25 -68.98 -47.39
CA GLU A 53 -19.56 -69.30 -46.14
C GLU A 53 -18.28 -68.45 -46.00
N GLN A 54 -17.47 -68.34 -47.07
CA GLN A 54 -16.29 -67.48 -47.08
C GLN A 54 -16.65 -66.01 -46.85
N GLN A 55 -17.66 -65.47 -47.54
CA GLN A 55 -18.12 -64.10 -47.34
C GLN A 55 -18.63 -63.84 -45.92
N LEU A 56 -19.28 -64.82 -45.29
CA LEU A 56 -19.76 -64.72 -43.92
C LEU A 56 -18.58 -64.67 -42.94
N GLU A 57 -17.59 -65.55 -43.11
CA GLU A 57 -16.37 -65.58 -42.30
C GLU A 57 -15.58 -64.27 -42.42
N GLU A 58 -15.41 -63.75 -43.64
CA GLU A 58 -14.77 -62.45 -43.88
C GLU A 58 -15.56 -61.30 -43.21
N SER A 59 -16.89 -61.28 -43.33
CA SER A 59 -17.71 -60.26 -42.68
C SER A 59 -17.62 -60.35 -41.15
N GLN A 60 -17.53 -61.55 -40.59
CA GLN A 60 -17.46 -61.76 -39.16
C GLN A 60 -16.10 -61.30 -38.59
N THR A 61 -15.00 -61.60 -39.28
CA THR A 61 -13.67 -61.14 -38.89
C THR A 61 -13.56 -59.61 -38.94
N LEU A 62 -14.05 -58.98 -40.02
CA LEU A 62 -14.10 -57.51 -40.14
C LEU A 62 -14.94 -56.87 -39.02
N TYR A 63 -16.06 -57.48 -38.64
CA TYR A 63 -16.91 -56.99 -37.56
C TYR A 63 -16.17 -57.05 -36.20
N GLN A 64 -15.46 -58.14 -35.92
CA GLN A 64 -14.67 -58.29 -34.70
C GLN A 64 -13.55 -57.24 -34.62
N GLU A 65 -12.81 -57.04 -35.71
CA GLU A 65 -11.77 -56.01 -35.76
C GLU A 65 -12.33 -54.60 -35.53
N GLN A 66 -13.49 -54.28 -36.13
CA GLN A 66 -14.18 -53.01 -35.94
C GLN A 66 -14.58 -52.82 -34.47
N GLN A 67 -15.08 -53.88 -33.84
CA GLN A 67 -15.47 -53.86 -32.43
C GLN A 67 -14.27 -53.62 -31.50
N GLU A 68 -13.13 -54.27 -31.76
CA GLU A 68 -11.89 -54.06 -31.00
C GLU A 68 -11.32 -52.64 -31.20
N LYS A 69 -11.33 -52.14 -32.44
CA LYS A 69 -10.93 -50.75 -32.75
C LYS A 69 -11.81 -49.74 -32.03
N LEU A 70 -13.12 -49.98 -31.98
CA LEU A 70 -14.06 -49.11 -31.28
C LEU A 70 -13.82 -49.13 -29.76
N GLN A 71 -13.61 -50.31 -29.18
CA GLN A 71 -13.30 -50.46 -27.75
C GLN A 71 -12.01 -49.74 -27.37
N SER A 72 -10.93 -49.93 -28.14
CA SER A 72 -9.66 -49.25 -27.88
C SER A 72 -9.78 -47.73 -28.00
N THR A 73 -10.55 -47.24 -28.99
CA THR A 73 -10.81 -45.80 -29.15
C THR A 73 -11.57 -45.21 -27.96
N ILE A 74 -12.55 -45.94 -27.42
CA ILE A 74 -13.30 -45.50 -26.23
C ILE A 74 -12.39 -45.40 -25.00
N VAL A 75 -11.47 -46.35 -24.83
CA VAL A 75 -10.49 -46.30 -23.73
C VAL A 75 -9.60 -45.07 -23.85
N LEU A 76 -9.02 -44.82 -25.02
CA LEU A 76 -8.20 -43.64 -25.27
C LEU A 76 -8.96 -42.33 -25.04
N TYR A 77 -10.24 -42.27 -25.45
CA TYR A 77 -11.09 -41.12 -25.19
C TYR A 77 -11.29 -40.87 -23.69
N ARG A 78 -11.50 -41.92 -22.90
CA ARG A 78 -11.65 -41.78 -21.43
C ARG A 78 -10.35 -41.31 -20.78
N GLU A 79 -9.23 -41.90 -21.16
CA GLU A 79 -7.91 -41.51 -20.63
C GLU A 79 -7.61 -40.03 -20.94
N THR A 80 -7.86 -39.60 -22.17
CA THR A 80 -7.67 -38.18 -22.56
C THR A 80 -8.63 -37.25 -21.83
N GLN A 81 -9.88 -37.67 -21.58
CA GLN A 81 -10.84 -36.90 -20.80
C GLN A 81 -10.39 -36.76 -19.34
N GLU A 82 -9.90 -37.83 -18.72
CA GLU A 82 -9.35 -37.81 -17.36
C GLU A 82 -8.13 -36.90 -17.27
N GLN A 83 -7.20 -37.00 -18.23
CA GLN A 83 -6.05 -36.11 -18.32
C GLN A 83 -6.47 -34.64 -18.48
N ALA A 84 -7.42 -34.33 -19.35
CA ALA A 84 -7.92 -32.96 -19.51
C ALA A 84 -8.52 -32.43 -18.20
N SER A 85 -9.27 -33.28 -17.48
CA SER A 85 -9.86 -32.89 -16.19
C SER A 85 -8.79 -32.62 -15.12
N SER A 86 -7.71 -33.40 -15.09
CA SER A 86 -6.62 -33.20 -14.13
C SER A 86 -5.83 -31.93 -14.44
N TYR A 87 -5.57 -31.63 -15.72
CA TYR A 87 -4.94 -30.37 -16.13
C TYR A 87 -5.79 -29.15 -15.75
N LEU A 88 -7.12 -29.23 -15.90
CA LEU A 88 -8.01 -28.15 -15.48
C LEU A 88 -7.95 -27.94 -13.97
N ALA A 89 -7.89 -29.01 -13.17
CA ALA A 89 -7.74 -28.90 -11.72
C ALA A 89 -6.43 -28.20 -11.34
N LEU A 90 -5.29 -28.62 -11.92
CA LEU A 90 -3.99 -27.98 -11.68
C LEU A 90 -3.98 -26.52 -12.10
N TYR A 91 -4.60 -26.19 -13.24
CA TYR A 91 -4.73 -24.80 -13.68
C TYR A 91 -5.52 -23.95 -12.68
N THR A 92 -6.62 -24.49 -12.14
CA THR A 92 -7.39 -23.76 -11.13
C THR A 92 -6.63 -23.56 -9.83
N GLU A 93 -5.85 -24.54 -9.40
CA GLU A 93 -5.00 -24.45 -8.21
C GLU A 93 -3.88 -23.40 -8.37
N GLU A 94 -3.18 -23.42 -9.50
CA GLU A 94 -2.14 -22.40 -9.78
C GLU A 94 -2.75 -21.01 -9.94
N LYS A 95 -3.97 -20.90 -10.48
CA LYS A 95 -4.70 -19.63 -10.53
C LYS A 95 -5.01 -19.10 -9.12
N THR A 96 -5.48 -19.95 -8.20
CA THR A 96 -5.72 -19.53 -6.81
C THR A 96 -4.42 -19.15 -6.12
N ARG A 97 -3.36 -19.94 -6.30
CA ARG A 97 -2.03 -19.67 -5.74
C ARG A 97 -1.45 -18.33 -6.23
N SER A 98 -1.59 -18.03 -7.53
CA SER A 98 -1.18 -16.74 -8.09
C SER A 98 -1.94 -15.58 -7.45
N SER A 99 -3.25 -15.73 -7.23
CA SER A 99 -4.05 -14.68 -6.59
C SER A 99 -3.64 -14.42 -5.14
N GLU A 100 -3.30 -15.47 -4.38
CA GLU A 100 -2.78 -15.33 -3.01
C GLU A 100 -1.43 -14.62 -2.98
N LEU A 101 -0.54 -14.94 -3.93
CA LEU A 101 0.75 -14.26 -4.07
C LEU A 101 0.59 -12.79 -4.40
N GLU A 102 -0.36 -12.43 -5.26
CA GLU A 102 -0.67 -11.04 -5.60
C GLU A 102 -1.16 -10.26 -4.38
N VAL A 103 -2.01 -10.86 -3.54
CA VAL A 103 -2.45 -10.24 -2.28
C VAL A 103 -1.25 -9.98 -1.36
N LYS A 104 -0.40 -10.98 -1.13
CA LYS A 104 0.80 -10.83 -0.28
C LYS A 104 1.78 -9.78 -0.83
N TYR A 105 1.95 -9.75 -2.15
CA TYR A 105 2.77 -8.73 -2.80
C TYR A 105 2.22 -7.32 -2.56
N ASN A 106 0.90 -7.15 -2.70
CA ASN A 106 0.27 -5.86 -2.47
C ASN A 106 0.33 -5.42 -0.99
N GLU A 107 0.24 -6.35 -0.05
CA GLU A 107 0.40 -6.07 1.39
C GLU A 107 1.83 -5.60 1.69
N THR A 108 2.83 -6.38 1.30
CA THR A 108 4.25 -6.03 1.50
C THR A 108 4.64 -4.73 0.81
N TRP A 109 4.08 -4.46 -0.37
CA TRP A 109 4.24 -3.18 -1.06
C TRP A 109 3.69 -2.01 -0.25
N LYS A 110 2.48 -2.14 0.30
CA LYS A 110 1.88 -1.11 1.16
C LYS A 110 2.71 -0.87 2.42
N GLU A 111 3.19 -1.94 3.06
CA GLU A 111 4.07 -1.84 4.22
C GLU A 111 5.36 -1.09 3.87
N SER A 112 5.99 -1.41 2.75
CA SER A 112 7.19 -0.71 2.28
C SER A 112 6.94 0.79 2.08
N GLN A 113 5.82 1.17 1.46
CA GLN A 113 5.42 2.57 1.30
C GLN A 113 5.20 3.27 2.65
N ASN A 114 4.59 2.58 3.62
CA ASN A 114 4.40 3.11 4.97
C ASN A 114 5.75 3.37 5.67
N TYR A 115 6.70 2.43 5.59
CA TYR A 115 8.04 2.63 6.14
C TYR A 115 8.77 3.80 5.48
N LEU A 116 8.66 3.94 4.15
CA LEU A 116 9.24 5.05 3.42
C LEU A 116 8.65 6.39 3.87
N ALA A 117 7.34 6.46 4.11
CA ALA A 117 6.68 7.65 4.61
C ALA A 117 7.15 8.01 6.03
N LEU A 118 7.20 7.03 6.94
CA LEU A 118 7.71 7.21 8.30
C LEU A 118 9.17 7.69 8.31
N TYR A 119 10.02 7.09 7.48
CA TYR A 119 11.42 7.48 7.36
C TYR A 119 11.56 8.95 6.94
N LYS A 120 10.79 9.37 5.92
CA LYS A 120 10.78 10.78 5.47
C LYS A 120 10.28 11.73 6.56
N GLN A 121 9.27 11.33 7.33
CA GLN A 121 8.77 12.13 8.46
C GLN A 121 9.86 12.31 9.53
N ILE A 122 10.51 11.22 9.96
CA ILE A 122 11.60 11.27 10.95
C ILE A 122 12.75 12.15 10.45
N GLU A 123 13.11 12.06 9.16
CA GLU A 123 14.14 12.92 8.58
C GLU A 123 13.79 14.41 8.65
N GLN A 124 12.51 14.76 8.44
CA GLN A 124 12.02 16.13 8.59
C GLN A 124 12.02 16.59 10.04
N GLU A 125 11.55 15.76 10.97
CA GLU A 125 11.57 16.04 12.41
C GLU A 125 13.00 16.28 12.90
N LEU A 126 13.96 15.44 12.50
CA LEU A 126 15.38 15.63 12.82
C LEU A 126 15.95 16.94 12.27
N LYS A 127 15.54 17.37 11.05
CA LYS A 127 15.95 18.67 10.50
C LYS A 127 15.40 19.83 11.34
N ILE A 128 14.15 19.75 11.78
CA ILE A 128 13.53 20.76 12.65
C ILE A 128 14.23 20.80 14.00
N GLU A 129 14.47 19.66 14.64
CA GLU A 129 15.18 19.58 15.91
C GLU A 129 16.59 20.19 15.82
N ARG A 130 17.35 19.85 14.77
CA ARG A 130 18.70 20.42 14.55
C ARG A 130 18.65 21.93 14.41
N ARG A 131 17.67 22.47 13.69
CA ARG A 131 17.45 23.93 13.56
C ARG A 131 17.07 24.56 14.89
N SER A 132 16.18 23.93 15.66
CA SER A 132 15.76 24.40 16.98
C SER A 132 16.93 24.44 17.97
N LYS A 133 17.73 23.36 18.05
CA LYS A 133 18.92 23.29 18.91
C LYS A 133 19.97 24.36 18.53
N ALA A 134 20.20 24.56 17.23
CA ALA A 134 21.09 25.63 16.75
C ALA A 134 20.53 27.03 17.11
N GLY A 135 19.22 27.23 16.97
CA GLY A 135 18.52 28.47 17.33
C GLY A 135 18.60 28.80 18.82
N ILE A 136 18.33 27.82 19.69
CA ILE A 136 18.41 27.94 21.15
C ILE A 136 19.83 28.31 21.58
N LYS A 137 20.85 27.59 21.09
CA LYS A 137 22.26 27.89 21.40
C LYS A 137 22.66 29.29 20.93
N GLY A 138 22.21 29.70 19.74
CA GLY A 138 22.47 31.04 19.21
C GLY A 138 21.77 32.15 20.01
N TRP A 139 20.54 31.92 20.46
CA TRP A 139 19.80 32.85 21.32
C TRP A 139 20.46 32.97 22.70
N GLU A 140 20.85 31.87 23.32
CA GLU A 140 21.52 31.87 24.62
C GLU A 140 22.85 32.63 24.55
N THR A 141 23.62 32.44 23.48
CA THR A 141 24.90 33.17 23.28
C THR A 141 24.67 34.67 23.10
N ARG A 142 23.66 35.08 22.31
CA ARG A 142 23.31 36.50 22.13
C ARG A 142 22.85 37.12 23.45
N ARG A 143 21.97 36.45 24.18
CA ARG A 143 21.45 36.91 25.48
C ARG A 143 22.56 37.05 26.53
N LYS A 144 23.53 36.12 26.57
CA LYS A 144 24.69 36.23 27.47
C LYS A 144 25.56 37.44 27.15
N ARG A 145 25.86 37.70 25.86
CA ARG A 145 26.63 38.89 25.46
C ARG A 145 25.91 40.19 25.79
N GLU A 146 24.61 40.25 25.54
CA GLU A 146 23.80 41.43 25.86
C GLU A 146 23.74 41.69 27.37
N ASN A 147 23.54 40.65 28.18
CA ASN A 147 23.58 40.78 29.63
C ASN A 147 24.94 41.27 30.13
N GLU A 148 26.04 40.83 29.51
CA GLU A 148 27.38 41.26 29.92
C GLU A 148 27.63 42.74 29.56
N ARG A 149 27.15 43.17 28.38
CA ARG A 149 27.14 44.59 28.00
C ARG A 149 26.34 45.44 28.97
N LEU A 150 25.11 45.02 29.31
CA LEU A 150 24.26 45.74 30.25
C LEU A 150 24.89 45.84 31.64
N LYS A 151 25.58 44.79 32.12
CA LYS A 151 26.32 44.88 33.38
C LYS A 151 27.45 45.91 33.33
N GLN A 152 28.18 45.98 32.22
CA GLN A 152 29.24 46.98 32.04
C GLN A 152 28.64 48.40 32.08
N GLU A 153 27.58 48.65 31.30
CA GLU A 153 26.89 49.94 31.26
C GLU A 153 26.31 50.32 32.64
N ILE A 154 25.70 49.37 33.37
CA ILE A 154 25.24 49.60 34.76
C ILE A 154 26.41 49.91 35.69
N GLY A 155 27.55 49.23 35.54
CA GLY A 155 28.76 49.48 36.31
C GLY A 155 29.32 50.88 36.07
N GLU A 156 29.40 51.31 34.81
CA GLU A 156 29.81 52.67 34.43
C GLU A 156 28.86 53.72 34.99
N MET A 157 27.54 53.53 34.85
CA MET A 157 26.55 54.43 35.44
C MET A 157 26.67 54.50 36.96
N ALA A 158 26.95 53.38 37.64
CA ALA A 158 27.14 53.36 39.08
C ALA A 158 28.38 54.15 39.52
N ILE A 159 29.47 54.13 38.73
CA ILE A 159 30.67 54.95 38.99
C ILE A 159 30.32 56.44 38.86
N VAL A 160 29.68 56.84 37.75
CA VAL A 160 29.27 58.23 37.51
C VAL A 160 28.35 58.75 38.62
N LEU A 161 27.38 57.93 39.06
CA LEU A 161 26.50 58.28 40.17
C LEU A 161 27.28 58.46 41.49
N ARG A 162 28.25 57.58 41.76
CA ARG A 162 29.08 57.69 42.96
C ARG A 162 29.92 58.97 42.95
N GLU A 163 30.55 59.29 41.82
CA GLU A 163 31.31 60.53 41.65
C GLU A 163 30.41 61.77 41.81
N SER A 164 29.21 61.74 41.24
CA SER A 164 28.23 62.82 41.39
C SER A 164 27.82 63.04 42.85
N LEU A 165 27.61 61.96 43.61
CA LEU A 165 27.30 62.06 45.04
C LEU A 165 28.46 62.63 45.85
N ILE A 166 29.70 62.18 45.58
CA ILE A 166 30.89 62.73 46.25
C ILE A 166 31.03 64.24 45.96
N ASN A 167 30.85 64.64 44.71
CA ASN A 167 30.91 66.06 44.32
C ASN A 167 29.80 66.87 45.00
N LYS A 168 28.60 66.30 45.15
CA LYS A 168 27.50 66.92 45.90
C LYS A 168 27.87 67.11 47.37
N ASP A 169 28.43 66.09 48.01
CA ASP A 169 28.84 66.17 49.42
C ASP A 169 29.93 67.23 49.63
N GLN A 170 30.89 67.33 48.70
CA GLN A 170 31.90 68.40 48.71
C GLN A 170 31.27 69.80 48.55
N ALA A 171 30.27 69.94 47.67
CA ALA A 171 29.54 71.20 47.49
C ALA A 171 28.71 71.58 48.74
N ILE A 172 28.14 70.60 49.45
CA ILE A 172 27.45 70.85 50.72
C ILE A 172 28.45 71.34 51.77
N GLN A 173 29.59 70.66 51.93
CA GLN A 173 30.63 71.07 52.88
C GLN A 173 31.16 72.48 52.60
N SER A 174 31.35 72.85 51.33
CA SER A 174 31.79 74.21 50.98
C SER A 174 30.73 75.27 51.33
N LEU A 175 29.44 74.98 51.10
CA LEU A 175 28.34 75.86 51.51
C LEU A 175 28.22 75.98 53.04
N GLU A 176 28.40 74.89 53.79
CA GLU A 176 28.42 74.90 55.25
C GLU A 176 29.57 75.77 55.79
N ASN A 177 30.76 75.69 55.19
CA ASN A 177 31.88 76.56 55.54
C ASN A 177 31.56 78.04 55.28
N VAL A 178 30.92 78.35 54.15
CA VAL A 178 30.46 79.73 53.85
C VAL A 178 29.41 80.18 54.86
N ALA A 179 28.43 79.34 55.19
CA ALA A 179 27.42 79.65 56.20
C ALA A 179 28.06 79.92 57.58
N ALA A 180 29.02 79.11 58.01
CA ALA A 180 29.76 79.33 59.25
C ALA A 180 30.57 80.64 59.25
N ARG A 181 31.14 81.03 58.10
CA ARG A 181 31.79 82.34 57.94
C ARG A 181 30.78 83.48 58.06
N MET A 182 29.63 83.36 57.40
CA MET A 182 28.55 84.34 57.49
C MET A 182 28.03 84.49 58.91
N ASP A 183 27.84 83.39 59.65
CA ASP A 183 27.44 83.43 61.06
C ASP A 183 28.46 84.13 61.94
N ARG A 184 29.77 83.91 61.71
CA ARG A 184 30.84 84.62 62.45
C ARG A 184 30.83 86.12 62.14
N ILE A 185 30.64 86.50 60.88
CA ILE A 185 30.49 87.91 60.47
C ILE A 185 29.25 88.51 61.13
N GLN A 186 28.11 87.82 61.11
CA GLN A 186 26.87 88.30 61.70
C GLN A 186 27.05 88.54 63.20
N ARG A 187 27.65 87.59 63.95
CA ARG A 187 27.94 87.78 65.38
C ARG A 187 28.87 88.98 65.66
N LEU A 188 29.87 89.22 64.80
CA LEU A 188 30.72 90.40 64.92
C LEU A 188 29.95 91.69 64.68
N VAL A 189 29.02 91.69 63.72
CA VAL A 189 28.15 92.83 63.43
C VAL A 189 27.17 93.06 64.60
N ASP A 190 26.48 92.03 65.07
CA ASP A 190 25.53 92.12 66.18
C ASP A 190 26.21 92.61 67.48
N SER A 191 27.48 92.25 67.71
CA SER A 191 28.26 92.74 68.85
C SER A 191 28.54 94.25 68.85
N VAL A 192 28.36 94.93 67.71
CA VAL A 192 28.46 96.40 67.61
C VAL A 192 27.18 97.07 68.09
N ASP A 193 26.02 96.42 67.92
CA ASP A 193 24.71 96.98 68.26
C ASP A 193 24.36 96.85 69.76
N ASP A 194 24.89 95.84 70.45
CA ASP A 194 24.56 95.56 71.86
C ASP A 194 25.28 96.44 72.91
N GLU A 195 26.35 97.16 72.55
CA GLU A 195 27.11 98.01 73.49
C GLU A 195 26.90 99.52 73.27
N VAL A 196 26.12 100.16 74.16
CA VAL A 196 25.91 101.62 74.20
C VAL A 196 27.23 102.35 74.55
N THR A 197 28.05 102.67 73.55
CA THR A 197 29.21 103.54 73.74
C THR A 197 28.85 105.00 73.46
N ASN A 198 28.74 105.80 74.52
CA ASN A 198 28.47 107.25 74.47
C ASN A 198 29.63 108.10 73.88
N ASN A 199 30.53 107.51 73.07
CA ASN A 199 31.69 108.20 72.48
C ASN A 199 31.83 107.89 70.97
N PRO A 200 31.63 108.87 70.06
CA PRO A 200 31.64 108.65 68.61
C PRO A 200 33.00 108.20 68.06
N VAL A 201 34.12 108.58 68.70
CA VAL A 201 35.46 108.15 68.29
C VAL A 201 35.69 106.66 68.60
N GLY A 202 35.13 106.16 69.71
CA GLY A 202 35.21 104.75 70.08
C GLY A 202 34.43 103.84 69.13
N MET A 203 33.29 104.31 68.65
CA MET A 203 32.46 103.61 67.66
C MET A 203 33.18 103.44 66.32
N LEU A 204 33.85 104.49 65.81
CA LEU A 204 34.64 104.41 64.57
C LEU A 204 35.82 103.41 64.68
N GLN A 205 36.51 103.39 65.82
CA GLN A 205 37.59 102.42 66.04
C GLN A 205 37.08 100.97 66.13
N LYS A 206 35.88 100.76 66.69
CA LYS A 206 35.23 99.44 66.70
C LYS A 206 34.84 99.00 65.29
N PHE A 207 34.22 99.86 64.50
CA PHE A 207 33.92 99.55 63.09
C PHE A 207 35.18 99.22 62.29
N GLN A 208 36.29 99.93 62.53
CA GLN A 208 37.55 99.62 61.88
C GLN A 208 38.08 98.23 62.28
N ARG A 209 37.97 97.84 63.55
CA ARG A 209 38.37 96.49 64.01
C ARG A 209 37.46 95.39 63.47
N VAL A 210 36.15 95.61 63.48
CA VAL A 210 35.17 94.68 62.91
C VAL A 210 35.39 94.53 61.40
N TRP A 211 35.64 95.63 60.68
CA TRP A 211 35.95 95.58 59.26
C TRP A 211 37.22 94.78 58.95
N VAL A 212 38.29 94.94 59.74
CA VAL A 212 39.51 94.13 59.61
C VAL A 212 39.21 92.65 59.87
N ALA A 213 38.47 92.32 60.94
CA ALA A 213 38.10 90.95 61.27
C ALA A 213 37.20 90.30 60.20
N VAL A 214 36.24 91.04 59.64
CA VAL A 214 35.41 90.58 58.52
C VAL A 214 36.26 90.32 57.28
N ARG A 215 37.22 91.20 56.98
CA ARG A 215 38.15 91.04 55.86
C ARG A 215 39.03 89.80 56.03
N GLU A 216 39.47 89.51 57.25
CA GLU A 216 40.22 88.28 57.57
C GLU A 216 39.36 87.02 57.40
N ILE A 217 38.11 87.00 57.90
CA ILE A 217 37.18 85.87 57.74
C ILE A 217 36.83 85.60 56.26
N MET A 218 36.74 86.66 55.46
CA MET A 218 36.49 86.53 54.01
C MET A 218 37.72 86.05 53.21
N ALA A 219 38.91 86.16 53.79
CA ALA A 219 40.17 85.74 53.17
C ALA A 219 40.58 84.30 53.52
N GLU A 220 39.94 83.68 54.53
CA GLU A 220 40.01 82.23 54.78
C GLU A 220 39.51 81.41 53.57
#